data_AF-A0A7S4UEW7-F1
#
_entry.id   AF-A0A7S4UEW7-F1
#
_cell.length_a   1.000
_cell.length_b   1.000
_cell.length_c   1.000
_cell.angle_alpha   90.00
_cell.angle_beta   90.00
_cell.angle_gamma   90.00
#
_symmetry.space_group_name_H-M   'P 1'
#
loop_
_entity.id
_entity.type
_entity.pdbx_description
1 polymer ?
#
loop_
_entity_poly.entity_id
_entity_poly.type
_entity_poly.pdbx_seq_one_letter_code
_entity_poly.pdbx_strand_id
1 'polypeptide(L)'
;GGRATVHAAAMVVARQLPTPVIRFVKEGFESDLKAVSAAVRPYVYKSFRDRQVAILVSDMSGFTRLTRKYGIIHFASIIARVRQLFLPCFHKHGAVLITTEADTFIVMFPDTESAVKAALSMQQTTRAYNATLPAGMDHFSVPLEGVGIDFGRGPLLDRSGKLTGDAFVNAHALGEEFCHGNMIALSSAARKQIEGCDFFSGVAFKPVSAPPENRKVVEALESMGGAFELCAPDDHTVELTDVEDDRYLQREMLAFAGRHRVELSDTERERLDSELQGRYMSRKAALMFTFSYAGTDDAEVKLAMKYDCLARMSKIFSHYKGSAEEDVLYFFDDPVDAVLATVECRRCMREVRASLASERQPYAHIDGFGIHIGDVLCISGTDVHWGDPVNSASKLGEEIASDEEVIISELTFKACNGDPRLRDLDFRQIHVSISGVQFHAYKVFGEAHPDVRPPEGSDLDSLRLTILETFRKSGLVKDAVIERRVLHRLLKALDPHFGDSDFEAIVGHLGRASGSEISLPAFVDWALEAKKR
;
A
#
# COMPACT_ATOMS: atom_id res chain seq x y z
N GLY A 1 32.94 7.33 -8.97
CA GLY A 1 32.69 6.33 -7.92
C GLY A 1 31.23 6.31 -7.49
N GLY A 2 30.78 7.33 -6.73
CA GLY A 2 29.49 7.30 -6.01
C GLY A 2 28.19 7.26 -6.82
N ARG A 3 28.07 7.96 -7.96
CA ARG A 3 26.81 7.97 -8.76
C ARG A 3 26.43 6.59 -9.32
N ALA A 4 27.42 5.81 -9.78
CA ALA A 4 27.18 4.47 -10.31
C ALA A 4 26.71 3.48 -9.22
N THR A 5 27.25 3.61 -8.00
CA THR A 5 26.84 2.79 -6.84
C THR A 5 25.43 3.11 -6.36
N VAL A 6 25.05 4.40 -6.35
CA VAL A 6 23.69 4.83 -5.99
C VAL A 6 22.68 4.34 -7.02
N HIS A 7 23.00 4.46 -8.31
CA HIS A 7 22.14 3.95 -9.38
C HIS A 7 21.93 2.43 -9.30
N ALA A 8 22.99 1.66 -9.02
CA ALA A 8 22.86 0.22 -8.82
C ALA A 8 21.98 -0.12 -7.61
N ALA A 9 22.11 0.61 -6.50
CA ALA A 9 21.25 0.42 -5.33
C ALA A 9 19.79 0.79 -5.62
N ALA A 10 19.54 1.87 -6.36
CA ALA A 10 18.20 2.27 -6.78
C ALA A 10 17.53 1.21 -7.67
N MET A 11 18.29 0.56 -8.55
CA MET A 11 17.80 -0.57 -9.33
C MET A 11 17.44 -1.79 -8.47
N VAL A 12 18.17 -2.04 -7.38
CA VAL A 12 17.86 -3.12 -6.43
C VAL A 12 16.56 -2.79 -5.69
N VAL A 13 16.44 -1.58 -5.15
CA VAL A 13 15.22 -1.14 -4.45
C VAL A 13 14.00 -1.18 -5.35
N ALA A 14 14.12 -0.71 -6.59
CA ALA A 14 13.03 -0.78 -7.56
C ALA A 14 12.56 -2.21 -7.88
N ARG A 15 13.39 -3.23 -7.62
CA ARG A 15 13.02 -4.65 -7.76
C ARG A 15 12.53 -5.28 -6.45
N GLN A 16 12.80 -4.63 -5.32
CA GLN A 16 12.45 -5.11 -3.97
C GLN A 16 11.17 -4.49 -3.43
N LEU A 17 10.77 -3.32 -3.91
CA LEU A 17 9.46 -2.75 -3.59
C LEU A 17 8.37 -3.81 -3.86
N PRO A 18 7.35 -3.89 -3.00
CA PRO A 18 6.24 -4.81 -3.20
C PRO A 18 5.69 -4.65 -4.61
N THR A 19 5.41 -5.78 -5.26
CA THR A 19 4.83 -5.72 -6.59
C THR A 19 3.43 -5.10 -6.44
N PRO A 20 3.19 -3.92 -7.03
CA PRO A 20 1.87 -3.31 -7.02
C PRO A 20 0.84 -4.28 -7.61
N VAL A 21 -0.41 -4.17 -7.18
CA VAL A 21 -1.51 -4.98 -7.73
C VAL A 21 -1.78 -4.55 -9.16
N ILE A 22 -1.04 -5.16 -10.09
CA ILE A 22 -1.12 -4.85 -11.51
C ILE A 22 -1.57 -6.07 -12.28
N ARG A 23 -2.70 -5.93 -12.97
CA ARG A 23 -3.20 -6.96 -13.87
C ARG A 23 -3.20 -6.47 -15.31
N PHE A 24 -2.46 -7.19 -16.15
CA PHE A 24 -2.61 -7.06 -17.60
C PHE A 24 -3.71 -7.98 -18.09
N VAL A 25 -4.65 -7.41 -18.83
CA VAL A 25 -5.83 -8.14 -19.31
C VAL A 25 -5.71 -8.45 -20.80
N LYS A 26 -4.96 -7.65 -21.56
CA LYS A 26 -4.74 -7.84 -22.98
C LYS A 26 -3.27 -8.15 -23.28
N GLU A 27 -3.00 -9.40 -23.68
CA GLU A 27 -1.70 -9.81 -24.20
C GLU A 27 -1.36 -9.07 -25.51
N GLY A 28 -0.07 -8.82 -25.77
CA GLY A 28 0.39 -8.09 -26.96
C GLY A 28 0.28 -6.56 -26.88
N PHE A 29 -0.23 -6.00 -25.78
CA PHE A 29 -0.06 -4.58 -25.48
C PHE A 29 1.35 -4.33 -24.91
N GLU A 30 2.35 -4.48 -25.78
CA GLU A 30 3.77 -4.45 -25.42
C GLU A 30 4.23 -3.05 -25.02
N SER A 31 5.16 -3.02 -24.07
CA SER A 31 5.81 -1.78 -23.62
C SER A 31 6.81 -1.31 -24.66
N ASP A 32 6.77 -0.02 -25.03
CA ASP A 32 7.83 0.61 -25.83
C ASP A 32 8.68 1.56 -24.98
N LEU A 33 9.89 1.11 -24.64
CA LEU A 33 10.87 1.90 -23.89
C LEU A 33 11.72 2.82 -24.79
N LYS A 34 11.56 2.79 -26.12
CA LYS A 34 12.33 3.66 -27.04
C LYS A 34 12.10 5.14 -26.73
N ALA A 35 10.86 5.50 -26.39
CA ALA A 35 10.46 6.86 -26.03
C ALA A 35 10.80 7.26 -24.58
N VAL A 36 11.38 6.36 -23.78
CA VAL A 36 11.80 6.61 -22.38
C VAL A 36 13.29 6.94 -22.37
N SER A 37 13.71 7.97 -21.64
CA SER A 37 15.13 8.30 -21.55
C SER A 37 15.93 7.21 -20.85
N ALA A 38 17.19 7.01 -21.27
CA ALA A 38 18.05 5.97 -20.70
C ALA A 38 18.27 6.12 -19.19
N ALA A 39 18.17 7.34 -18.67
CA ALA A 39 18.35 7.64 -17.25
C ALA A 39 17.27 7.03 -16.35
N VAL A 40 16.03 6.87 -16.85
CA VAL A 40 14.90 6.40 -16.03
C VAL A 40 14.34 5.06 -16.46
N ARG A 41 14.76 4.52 -17.61
CA ARG A 41 14.42 3.16 -18.06
C ARG A 41 14.53 2.08 -16.97
N PRO A 42 15.52 2.08 -16.07
CA PRO A 42 15.60 1.07 -15.02
C PRO A 42 14.44 1.12 -14.03
N TYR A 43 13.81 2.28 -13.85
CA TYR A 43 12.71 2.55 -12.91
C TYR A 43 11.33 2.40 -13.55
N VAL A 44 11.27 2.34 -14.89
CA VAL A 44 10.04 2.13 -15.65
C VAL A 44 9.77 0.63 -15.78
N TYR A 45 8.55 0.22 -15.41
CA TYR A 45 8.07 -1.13 -15.62
C TYR A 45 7.51 -1.32 -17.03
N LYS A 46 6.61 -0.42 -17.46
CA LYS A 46 6.11 -0.34 -18.85
C LYS A 46 5.91 1.09 -19.31
N SER A 47 5.97 1.31 -20.62
CA SER A 47 5.68 2.59 -21.27
C SER A 47 4.62 2.39 -22.36
N PHE A 48 3.58 3.22 -22.32
CA PHE A 48 2.50 3.27 -23.31
C PHE A 48 2.49 4.60 -24.08
N ARG A 49 3.60 5.33 -24.05
CA ARG A 49 3.72 6.68 -24.64
C ARG A 49 3.71 6.70 -26.17
N ASP A 50 3.83 5.55 -26.81
CA ASP A 50 3.81 5.35 -28.26
C ASP A 50 2.40 5.33 -28.86
N ARG A 51 1.37 5.37 -28.02
CA ARG A 51 -0.04 5.25 -28.42
C ARG A 51 -0.95 6.16 -27.61
N GLN A 52 -2.19 6.27 -28.08
CA GLN A 52 -3.26 6.90 -27.33
C GLN A 52 -4.09 5.82 -26.62
N VAL A 53 -4.60 6.15 -25.42
CA VAL A 53 -5.39 5.26 -24.56
C VAL A 53 -6.43 6.08 -23.82
N ALA A 54 -7.49 5.41 -23.36
CA ALA A 54 -8.39 6.00 -22.37
C ALA A 54 -7.95 5.55 -20.96
N ILE A 55 -7.92 6.48 -20.01
CA ILE A 55 -7.70 6.19 -18.60
C ILE A 55 -9.01 6.46 -17.86
N LEU A 56 -9.44 5.47 -17.09
CA LEU A 56 -10.56 5.52 -16.17
C LEU A 56 -9.99 5.53 -14.75
N VAL A 57 -10.38 6.51 -13.94
CA VAL A 57 -10.15 6.52 -12.50
C VAL A 57 -11.50 6.58 -11.81
N SER A 58 -11.71 5.75 -10.79
CA SER A 58 -12.94 5.79 -9.99
C SER A 58 -12.64 5.89 -8.52
N ASP A 59 -13.32 6.82 -7.86
CA ASP A 59 -13.26 6.99 -6.41
C ASP A 59 -14.48 6.33 -5.73
N MET A 60 -14.25 5.82 -4.52
CA MET A 60 -15.25 5.29 -3.62
C MET A 60 -15.47 6.26 -2.47
N SER A 61 -16.70 6.70 -2.24
CA SER A 61 -16.94 7.60 -1.11
C SER A 61 -16.92 6.90 0.25
N GLY A 62 -16.39 7.62 1.24
CA GLY A 62 -16.71 7.39 2.65
C GLY A 62 -15.75 6.47 3.43
N PHE A 63 -14.54 6.20 2.91
CA PHE A 63 -13.47 5.42 3.56
C PHE A 63 -13.37 5.67 5.08
N THR A 64 -13.22 6.94 5.48
CA THR A 64 -12.98 7.30 6.89
C THR A 64 -14.23 7.16 7.76
N ARG A 65 -15.43 7.36 7.20
CA ARG A 65 -16.68 7.36 7.98
C ARG A 65 -17.13 5.94 8.32
N LEU A 66 -17.10 5.03 7.35
CA LEU A 66 -17.54 3.64 7.57
C LEU A 66 -16.56 2.88 8.47
N THR A 67 -15.25 3.07 8.28
CA THR A 67 -14.21 2.43 9.09
C THR A 67 -14.36 2.76 10.58
N ARG A 68 -14.63 4.02 10.93
CA ARG A 68 -14.84 4.43 12.34
C ARG A 68 -16.06 3.78 12.99
N LYS A 69 -17.11 3.53 12.22
CA LYS A 69 -18.38 3.01 12.75
C LYS A 69 -18.40 1.48 12.85
N TYR A 70 -17.84 0.79 11.86
CA TYR A 70 -17.97 -0.67 11.71
C TYR A 70 -16.65 -1.43 11.74
N GLY A 71 -15.52 -0.73 11.88
CA GLY A 71 -14.19 -1.32 11.94
C GLY A 71 -13.59 -1.66 10.57
N ILE A 72 -12.29 -1.95 10.57
CA ILE A 72 -11.49 -2.11 9.34
C ILE A 72 -11.84 -3.37 8.55
N ILE A 73 -12.26 -4.45 9.22
CA ILE A 73 -12.66 -5.70 8.56
C ILE A 73 -13.92 -5.50 7.71
N HIS A 74 -14.91 -4.77 8.25
CA HIS A 74 -16.12 -4.45 7.50
C HIS A 74 -15.79 -3.57 6.30
N PHE A 75 -14.94 -2.56 6.48
CA PHE A 75 -14.52 -1.74 5.35
C PHE A 75 -13.79 -2.57 4.27
N ALA A 76 -12.89 -3.45 4.66
CA ALA A 76 -12.21 -4.34 3.74
C ALA A 76 -13.15 -5.32 3.02
N SER A 77 -14.25 -5.73 3.65
CA SER A 77 -15.30 -6.47 2.95
C SER A 77 -15.97 -5.65 1.85
N ILE A 78 -16.25 -4.37 2.10
CA ILE A 78 -16.82 -3.48 1.07
C ILE A 78 -15.86 -3.41 -0.13
N ILE A 79 -14.57 -3.14 0.09
CA ILE A 79 -13.58 -3.07 -1.00
C ILE A 79 -13.46 -4.39 -1.74
N ALA A 80 -13.41 -5.51 -1.02
CA ALA A 80 -13.41 -6.83 -1.64
C ALA A 80 -14.65 -7.06 -2.52
N ARG A 81 -15.84 -6.64 -2.06
CA ARG A 81 -17.07 -6.75 -2.82
C ARG A 81 -17.08 -5.83 -4.03
N VAL A 82 -16.61 -4.59 -3.91
CA VAL A 82 -16.49 -3.67 -5.06
C VAL A 82 -15.56 -4.24 -6.12
N ARG A 83 -14.40 -4.79 -5.71
CA ARG A 83 -13.48 -5.50 -6.62
C ARG A 83 -14.16 -6.69 -7.29
N GLN A 84 -14.92 -7.50 -6.54
CA GLN A 84 -15.69 -8.61 -7.12
C GLN A 84 -16.67 -8.13 -8.21
N LEU A 85 -17.36 -7.01 -7.98
CA LEU A 85 -18.34 -6.48 -8.92
C LEU A 85 -17.72 -5.81 -10.15
N PHE A 86 -16.63 -5.06 -9.98
CA PHE A 86 -16.10 -4.19 -11.04
C PHE A 86 -14.99 -4.82 -11.87
N LEU A 87 -14.18 -5.73 -11.32
CA LEU A 87 -13.14 -6.41 -12.10
C LEU A 87 -13.73 -7.14 -13.33
N PRO A 88 -14.85 -7.90 -13.23
CA PRO A 88 -15.50 -8.48 -14.41
C PRO A 88 -15.91 -7.43 -15.45
N CYS A 89 -16.39 -6.26 -15.04
CA CYS A 89 -16.76 -5.17 -15.94
C CYS A 89 -15.55 -4.71 -16.77
N PHE A 90 -14.40 -4.48 -16.14
CA PHE A 90 -13.18 -4.07 -16.83
C PHE A 90 -12.68 -5.13 -17.82
N HIS A 91 -12.68 -6.39 -17.40
CA HIS A 91 -12.30 -7.51 -18.25
C HIS A 91 -13.24 -7.65 -19.46
N LYS A 92 -14.55 -7.54 -19.26
CA LYS A 92 -15.56 -7.61 -20.32
C LYS A 92 -15.37 -6.56 -21.41
N HIS A 93 -15.04 -5.34 -21.01
CA HIS A 93 -14.85 -4.21 -21.93
C HIS A 93 -13.40 -4.05 -22.39
N GLY A 94 -12.59 -5.09 -22.29
CA GLY A 94 -11.28 -5.12 -22.93
C GLY A 94 -10.25 -4.17 -22.31
N ALA A 95 -10.29 -3.99 -20.98
CA ALA A 95 -9.22 -3.32 -20.25
C ALA A 95 -7.84 -3.87 -20.66
N VAL A 96 -6.84 -3.01 -20.59
CA VAL A 96 -5.45 -3.36 -20.89
C VAL A 96 -4.65 -3.55 -19.60
N LEU A 97 -4.83 -2.61 -18.67
CA LEU A 97 -4.15 -2.52 -17.39
C LEU A 97 -5.21 -2.21 -16.34
N ILE A 98 -5.23 -2.98 -15.26
CA ILE A 98 -6.01 -2.70 -14.06
C ILE A 98 -5.02 -2.59 -12.90
N THR A 99 -5.06 -1.47 -12.19
CA THR A 99 -4.39 -1.28 -10.91
C THR A 99 -5.36 -0.66 -9.91
N THR A 100 -5.03 -0.78 -8.63
CA THR A 100 -5.79 -0.19 -7.54
C THR A 100 -4.87 0.59 -6.62
N GLU A 101 -5.40 1.65 -6.02
CA GLU A 101 -4.77 2.35 -4.90
C GLU A 101 -5.81 2.41 -3.78
N ALA A 102 -5.71 1.47 -2.85
CA ALA A 102 -6.71 1.24 -1.81
C ALA A 102 -8.13 1.03 -2.39
N ASP A 103 -8.99 2.03 -2.32
CA ASP A 103 -10.36 2.02 -2.79
C ASP A 103 -10.55 2.60 -4.20
N THR A 104 -9.52 3.23 -4.76
CA THR A 104 -9.54 3.79 -6.12
C THR A 104 -9.16 2.73 -7.15
N PHE A 105 -9.93 2.62 -8.23
CA PHE A 105 -9.51 1.88 -9.43
C PHE A 105 -8.85 2.82 -10.42
N ILE A 106 -7.76 2.37 -11.01
CA ILE A 106 -7.11 3.03 -12.14
C ILE A 106 -6.99 2.02 -13.26
N VAL A 107 -7.71 2.27 -14.36
CA VAL A 107 -7.87 1.31 -15.44
C VAL A 107 -7.54 1.96 -16.78
N MET A 108 -6.73 1.30 -17.58
CA MET A 108 -6.41 1.73 -18.95
C MET A 108 -7.18 0.89 -19.97
N PHE A 109 -7.79 1.55 -20.94
CA PHE A 109 -8.51 0.95 -22.06
C PHE A 109 -7.86 1.34 -23.39
N PRO A 110 -8.04 0.52 -24.44
CA PRO A 110 -7.49 0.84 -25.76
C PRO A 110 -8.17 2.07 -26.40
N ASP A 111 -9.42 2.35 -26.04
CA ASP A 111 -10.24 3.42 -26.60
C ASP A 111 -11.28 3.91 -25.58
N THR A 112 -11.84 5.10 -25.84
CA THR A 112 -12.81 5.74 -24.96
C THR A 112 -14.15 5.01 -24.90
N GLU A 113 -14.59 4.40 -26.01
CA GLU A 113 -15.85 3.66 -26.05
C GLU A 113 -15.84 2.51 -25.03
N SER A 114 -14.74 1.75 -24.98
CA SER A 114 -14.52 0.67 -24.02
C SER A 114 -14.54 1.18 -22.57
N ALA A 115 -13.83 2.30 -22.29
CA ALA A 115 -13.80 2.90 -20.96
C ALA A 115 -15.18 3.37 -20.50
N VAL A 116 -15.95 4.02 -21.37
CA VAL A 116 -17.28 4.54 -21.05
C VAL A 116 -18.29 3.40 -20.86
N LYS A 117 -18.23 2.34 -21.67
CA LYS A 117 -19.03 1.13 -21.47
C LYS A 117 -18.73 0.45 -20.13
N ALA A 118 -17.46 0.43 -19.71
CA ALA A 118 -17.08 -0.06 -18.40
C ALA A 118 -17.64 0.81 -17.27
N ALA A 119 -17.55 2.14 -17.37
CA ALA A 119 -18.10 3.07 -16.39
C ALA A 119 -19.62 2.95 -16.25
N LEU A 120 -20.35 2.83 -17.36
CA LEU A 120 -21.79 2.55 -17.35
C LEU A 120 -22.10 1.20 -16.69
N SER A 121 -21.27 0.18 -16.91
CA SER A 121 -21.42 -1.13 -16.28
C SER A 121 -21.22 -1.05 -14.78
N MET A 122 -20.22 -0.29 -14.31
CA MET A 122 -20.01 -0.04 -12.88
C MET A 122 -21.22 0.66 -12.26
N GLN A 123 -21.67 1.76 -12.86
CA GLN A 123 -22.81 2.54 -12.35
C GLN A 123 -24.08 1.69 -12.25
N GLN A 124 -24.41 0.93 -13.29
CA GLN A 124 -25.61 0.07 -13.31
C GLN A 124 -25.47 -1.13 -12.38
N THR A 125 -24.29 -1.74 -12.28
CA THR A 125 -24.01 -2.85 -11.35
C THR A 125 -24.15 -2.39 -9.90
N THR A 126 -23.62 -1.21 -9.54
CA THR A 126 -23.79 -0.61 -8.21
C THR A 126 -25.25 -0.43 -7.85
N ARG A 127 -26.05 0.19 -8.75
CA ARG A 127 -27.49 0.39 -8.54
C ARG A 127 -28.22 -0.94 -8.37
N ALA A 128 -27.95 -1.90 -9.25
CA ALA A 128 -28.57 -3.22 -9.22
C ALA A 128 -28.23 -3.97 -7.92
N TYR A 129 -26.96 -4.08 -7.56
CA TYR A 129 -26.51 -4.76 -6.35
C TYR A 129 -27.07 -4.10 -5.08
N ASN A 130 -26.99 -2.77 -4.96
CA ASN A 130 -27.49 -2.08 -3.77
C ASN A 130 -29.01 -2.25 -3.60
N ALA A 131 -29.77 -2.36 -4.71
CA ALA A 131 -31.20 -2.64 -4.67
C ALA A 131 -31.55 -4.08 -4.21
N THR A 132 -30.59 -5.00 -4.22
CA THR A 132 -30.79 -6.38 -3.71
C THR A 132 -30.61 -6.52 -2.20
N LEU A 133 -30.06 -5.50 -1.53
CA LEU A 133 -29.77 -5.58 -0.10
C LEU A 133 -31.06 -5.58 0.73
N PRO A 134 -31.22 -6.52 1.67
CA PRO A 134 -32.36 -6.51 2.59
C PRO A 134 -32.30 -5.34 3.57
N ALA A 135 -33.46 -5.01 4.16
CA ALA A 135 -33.56 -4.04 5.23
C ALA A 135 -32.61 -4.39 6.39
N GLY A 136 -31.86 -3.41 6.87
CA GLY A 136 -30.86 -3.58 7.94
C GLY A 136 -29.45 -3.91 7.44
N MET A 137 -29.27 -4.23 6.16
CA MET A 137 -27.96 -4.44 5.53
C MET A 137 -27.48 -3.24 4.71
N ASP A 138 -28.05 -2.05 4.91
CA ASP A 138 -27.66 -0.83 4.19
C ASP A 138 -26.17 -0.50 4.31
N HIS A 139 -25.55 -0.93 5.41
CA HIS A 139 -24.12 -0.75 5.64
C HIS A 139 -23.22 -1.64 4.76
N PHE A 140 -23.78 -2.64 4.07
CA PHE A 140 -23.11 -3.45 3.05
C PHE A 140 -23.31 -2.90 1.62
N SER A 141 -23.95 -1.74 1.48
CA SER A 141 -24.02 -1.05 0.20
C SER A 141 -22.62 -0.71 -0.30
N VAL A 142 -22.42 -0.87 -1.59
CA VAL A 142 -21.16 -0.51 -2.24
C VAL A 142 -21.28 0.94 -2.74
N PRO A 143 -20.34 1.83 -2.36
CA PRO A 143 -20.33 3.18 -2.87
C PRO A 143 -19.67 3.23 -4.26
N LEU A 144 -20.12 4.19 -5.06
CA LEU A 144 -19.44 4.66 -6.26
C LEU A 144 -19.62 6.18 -6.29
N GLU A 145 -18.59 6.94 -5.93
CA GLU A 145 -18.72 8.40 -5.91
C GLU A 145 -18.64 8.95 -7.33
N GLY A 146 -17.68 8.43 -8.10
CA GLY A 146 -17.33 9.00 -9.38
C GLY A 146 -16.53 8.09 -10.29
N VAL A 147 -16.63 8.35 -11.59
CA VAL A 147 -15.75 7.78 -12.60
C VAL A 147 -15.27 8.90 -13.52
N GLY A 148 -13.99 9.23 -13.45
CA GLY A 148 -13.33 10.17 -14.34
C GLY A 148 -12.66 9.45 -15.51
N ILE A 149 -12.90 9.93 -16.74
CA ILE A 149 -12.30 9.36 -17.94
C ILE A 149 -11.64 10.47 -18.79
N ASP A 150 -10.36 10.28 -19.08
CA ASP A 150 -9.64 11.07 -20.08
C ASP A 150 -9.10 10.17 -21.20
N PHE A 151 -8.82 10.78 -22.35
CA PHE A 151 -8.25 10.13 -23.52
C PHE A 151 -7.07 10.94 -24.05
N GLY A 152 -5.92 10.29 -24.16
CA GLY A 152 -4.70 10.96 -24.60
C GLY A 152 -3.53 10.01 -24.73
N ARG A 153 -2.32 10.58 -24.72
CA ARG A 153 -1.08 9.81 -24.80
C ARG A 153 -0.96 8.87 -23.60
N GLY A 154 -0.60 7.61 -23.84
CA GLY A 154 -0.48 6.62 -22.78
C GLY A 154 0.60 6.93 -21.75
N PRO A 155 0.39 6.51 -20.49
CA PRO A 155 1.27 6.84 -19.38
C PRO A 155 2.55 5.98 -19.35
N LEU A 156 3.50 6.40 -18.52
CA LEU A 156 4.52 5.52 -17.95
C LEU A 156 3.95 4.81 -16.73
N LEU A 157 4.28 3.54 -16.58
CA LEU A 157 4.06 2.74 -15.38
C LEU A 157 5.42 2.48 -14.75
N ASP A 158 5.65 3.04 -13.56
CA ASP A 158 6.90 2.82 -12.83
C ASP A 158 6.90 1.49 -12.07
N ARG A 159 8.05 1.14 -11.47
CA ARG A 159 8.21 -0.11 -10.71
C ARG A 159 7.51 -0.13 -9.35
N SER A 160 7.11 1.03 -8.83
CA SER A 160 6.23 1.17 -7.67
C SER A 160 4.75 1.04 -8.05
N GLY A 161 4.44 0.93 -9.35
CA GLY A 161 3.09 0.78 -9.87
C GLY A 161 2.33 2.08 -10.08
N LYS A 162 3.01 3.22 -9.91
CA LYS A 162 2.41 4.53 -10.12
C LYS A 162 2.43 4.89 -11.60
N LEU A 163 1.35 5.50 -12.06
CA LEU A 163 1.21 5.99 -13.43
C LEU A 163 1.66 7.44 -13.52
N THR A 164 2.29 7.79 -14.65
CA THR A 164 2.71 9.16 -14.94
C THR A 164 2.39 9.53 -16.38
N GLY A 165 1.52 10.52 -16.55
CA GLY A 165 1.14 11.09 -17.84
C GLY A 165 -0.15 11.89 -17.75
N ASP A 166 -0.34 12.83 -18.66
CA ASP A 166 -1.44 13.81 -18.61
C ASP A 166 -2.81 13.13 -18.59
N ALA A 167 -3.00 12.07 -19.40
CA ALA A 167 -4.26 11.32 -19.43
C ALA A 167 -4.61 10.70 -18.07
N PHE A 168 -3.61 10.24 -17.31
CA PHE A 168 -3.84 9.74 -15.96
C PHE A 168 -4.13 10.88 -14.98
N VAL A 169 -3.35 11.98 -15.01
CA VAL A 169 -3.54 13.14 -14.13
C VAL A 169 -4.94 13.74 -14.30
N ASN A 170 -5.39 13.88 -15.55
CA ASN A 170 -6.71 14.40 -15.88
C ASN A 170 -7.84 13.46 -15.42
N ALA A 171 -7.74 12.16 -15.73
CA ALA A 171 -8.74 11.17 -15.30
C ALA A 171 -8.83 11.10 -13.76
N HIS A 172 -7.68 11.15 -13.07
CA HIS A 172 -7.62 11.20 -11.61
C HIS A 172 -8.30 12.45 -11.06
N ALA A 173 -7.99 13.63 -11.60
CA ALA A 173 -8.67 14.86 -11.20
C ALA A 173 -10.18 14.73 -11.39
N LEU A 174 -10.65 14.27 -12.56
CA LEU A 174 -12.08 14.06 -12.85
C LEU A 174 -12.74 13.12 -11.84
N GLY A 175 -12.12 11.97 -11.55
CA GLY A 175 -12.70 10.94 -10.68
C GLY A 175 -12.79 11.35 -9.22
N GLU A 176 -11.78 12.06 -8.72
CA GLU A 176 -11.62 12.38 -7.30
C GLU A 176 -12.20 13.76 -6.92
N GLU A 177 -12.08 14.75 -7.80
CA GLU A 177 -12.35 16.16 -7.44
C GLU A 177 -13.62 16.72 -8.09
N PHE A 178 -14.04 16.17 -9.23
CA PHE A 178 -15.21 16.67 -9.98
C PHE A 178 -16.45 15.79 -9.81
N CYS A 179 -16.25 14.49 -9.65
CA CYS A 179 -17.37 13.56 -9.59
C CYS A 179 -18.01 13.55 -8.20
N HIS A 180 -19.32 13.35 -8.19
CA HIS A 180 -20.07 13.04 -6.98
C HIS A 180 -21.32 12.21 -7.32
N GLY A 181 -21.79 11.39 -6.39
CA GLY A 181 -23.09 10.70 -6.51
C GLY A 181 -23.24 9.77 -7.73
N ASN A 182 -22.24 8.93 -8.01
CA ASN A 182 -22.17 8.02 -9.17
C ASN A 182 -21.97 8.71 -10.53
N MET A 183 -21.44 9.94 -10.55
CA MET A 183 -21.19 10.70 -11.78
C MET A 183 -20.17 9.98 -12.67
N ILE A 184 -20.38 10.03 -13.99
CA ILE A 184 -19.36 9.67 -14.98
C ILE A 184 -18.93 10.97 -15.66
N ALA A 185 -17.70 11.42 -15.44
CA ALA A 185 -17.15 12.64 -16.01
C ALA A 185 -16.10 12.35 -17.08
N LEU A 186 -16.17 13.11 -18.18
CA LEU A 186 -15.31 13.00 -19.35
C LEU A 186 -14.57 14.30 -19.58
N SER A 187 -13.29 14.23 -19.97
CA SER A 187 -12.61 15.37 -20.58
C SER A 187 -13.20 15.72 -21.96
N SER A 188 -12.88 16.91 -22.51
CA SER A 188 -13.21 17.22 -23.91
C SER A 188 -12.65 16.20 -24.89
N ALA A 189 -11.44 15.69 -24.65
CA ALA A 189 -10.80 14.72 -25.54
C ALA A 189 -11.56 13.39 -25.55
N ALA A 190 -11.92 12.88 -24.38
CA ALA A 190 -12.71 11.65 -24.24
C ALA A 190 -14.11 11.84 -24.86
N ARG A 191 -14.81 12.92 -24.53
CA ARG A 191 -16.15 13.21 -25.09
C ARG A 191 -16.17 13.16 -26.61
N LYS A 192 -15.20 13.83 -27.27
CA LYS A 192 -15.10 13.87 -28.73
C LYS A 192 -14.89 12.49 -29.37
N GLN A 193 -14.24 11.55 -28.68
CA GLN A 193 -14.02 10.20 -29.22
C GLN A 193 -15.31 9.39 -29.34
N ILE A 194 -16.32 9.68 -28.54
CA ILE A 194 -17.59 8.95 -28.52
C ILE A 194 -18.73 9.72 -29.18
N GLU A 195 -18.49 10.97 -29.60
CA GLU A 195 -19.45 11.75 -30.39
C GLU A 195 -19.75 11.03 -31.71
N GLY A 196 -21.03 10.75 -31.96
CA GLY A 196 -21.48 10.08 -33.19
C GLY A 196 -21.34 8.56 -33.21
N CYS A 197 -20.89 7.93 -32.11
CA CYS A 197 -20.98 6.48 -31.98
C CYS A 197 -22.43 6.07 -31.69
N ASP A 198 -22.97 5.15 -32.51
CA ASP A 198 -24.37 4.71 -32.42
C ASP A 198 -24.76 4.18 -31.04
N PHE A 199 -23.80 3.52 -30.36
CA PHE A 199 -24.02 3.01 -29.02
C PHE A 199 -24.39 4.13 -28.04
N PHE A 200 -23.78 5.32 -28.16
CA PHE A 200 -24.03 6.46 -27.28
C PHE A 200 -25.09 7.43 -27.84
N SER A 201 -25.89 7.00 -28.80
CA SER A 201 -27.01 7.80 -29.31
C SER A 201 -27.99 8.12 -28.18
N GLY A 202 -28.42 9.38 -28.10
CA GLY A 202 -29.32 9.87 -27.05
C GLY A 202 -28.66 10.22 -25.71
N VAL A 203 -27.35 9.96 -25.54
CA VAL A 203 -26.59 10.41 -24.37
C VAL A 203 -26.38 11.92 -24.43
N ALA A 204 -26.62 12.61 -23.32
CA ALA A 204 -26.38 14.05 -23.19
C ALA A 204 -25.09 14.32 -22.39
N PHE A 205 -24.48 15.49 -22.63
CA PHE A 205 -23.27 15.93 -21.92
C PHE A 205 -23.51 17.28 -21.24
N LYS A 206 -23.37 17.32 -19.92
CA LYS A 206 -23.50 18.55 -19.14
C LYS A 206 -22.12 19.06 -18.70
N PRO A 207 -21.77 20.32 -18.92
CA PRO A 207 -20.51 20.86 -18.43
C PRO A 207 -20.40 20.75 -16.91
N VAL A 208 -19.25 20.29 -16.42
CA VAL A 208 -18.91 20.26 -14.99
C VAL A 208 -18.00 21.44 -14.67
N SER A 209 -18.28 22.12 -13.56
CA SER A 209 -17.45 23.24 -13.10
C SER A 209 -16.46 22.77 -12.05
N ALA A 210 -15.23 23.28 -12.08
CA ALA A 210 -14.27 23.03 -11.02
C ALA A 210 -14.68 23.76 -9.72
N PRO A 211 -14.42 23.16 -8.54
CA PRO A 211 -14.30 23.91 -7.31
C PRO A 211 -13.21 25.00 -7.47
N PRO A 212 -13.51 26.29 -7.27
CA PRO A 212 -12.61 27.39 -7.63
C PRO A 212 -11.35 27.51 -6.75
N GLU A 213 -11.28 26.75 -5.66
CA GLU A 213 -10.27 26.90 -4.60
C GLU A 213 -9.07 25.94 -4.72
N ASN A 214 -9.10 24.98 -5.66
CA ASN A 214 -8.00 24.04 -5.88
C ASN A 214 -7.25 24.33 -7.20
N ARG A 215 -6.05 24.94 -7.10
CA ARG A 215 -5.24 25.33 -8.26
C ARG A 215 -4.90 24.16 -9.20
N LYS A 216 -4.61 22.96 -8.64
CA LYS A 216 -4.31 21.77 -9.44
C LYS A 216 -5.53 21.33 -10.27
N VAL A 217 -6.72 21.46 -9.70
CA VAL A 217 -7.99 21.13 -10.37
C VAL A 217 -8.30 22.12 -11.49
N VAL A 218 -7.98 23.40 -11.29
CA VAL A 218 -8.08 24.42 -12.36
C VAL A 218 -7.10 24.14 -13.49
N GLU A 219 -5.84 23.86 -13.19
CA GLU A 219 -4.81 23.51 -14.18
C GLU A 219 -5.20 22.24 -14.96
N ALA A 220 -5.74 21.22 -14.28
CA ALA A 220 -6.28 20.03 -14.92
C ALA A 220 -7.46 20.36 -15.85
N LEU A 221 -8.41 21.20 -15.42
CA LEU A 221 -9.56 21.60 -16.24
C LEU A 221 -9.14 22.31 -17.53
N GLU A 222 -8.14 23.19 -17.44
CA GLU A 222 -7.54 23.85 -18.60
C GLU A 222 -6.88 22.84 -19.54
N SER A 223 -6.08 21.91 -19.00
CA SER A 223 -5.43 20.85 -19.77
C SER A 223 -6.43 19.93 -20.48
N MET A 224 -7.57 19.66 -19.86
CA MET A 224 -8.62 18.80 -20.41
C MET A 224 -9.46 19.50 -21.49
N GLY A 225 -9.35 20.82 -21.62
CA GLY A 225 -10.23 21.61 -22.47
C GLY A 225 -11.69 21.61 -22.02
N GLY A 226 -11.96 21.34 -20.74
CA GLY A 226 -13.28 21.20 -20.14
C GLY A 226 -13.63 19.79 -19.68
N ALA A 227 -14.57 19.72 -18.74
CA ALA A 227 -15.10 18.48 -18.14
C ALA A 227 -16.62 18.39 -18.38
N PHE A 228 -17.12 17.18 -18.63
CA PHE A 228 -18.53 16.93 -18.97
C PHE A 228 -19.06 15.68 -18.27
N GLU A 229 -20.16 15.82 -17.56
CA GLU A 229 -20.94 14.71 -17.04
C GLU A 229 -21.66 14.02 -18.21
N LEU A 230 -21.49 12.71 -18.30
CA LEU A 230 -22.25 11.84 -19.19
C LEU A 230 -23.60 11.53 -18.55
N CYS A 231 -24.69 11.98 -19.18
CA CYS A 231 -26.06 11.70 -18.77
C CYS A 231 -26.69 10.71 -19.76
N ALA A 232 -26.63 9.42 -19.43
CA ALA A 232 -27.33 8.39 -20.18
C ALA A 232 -28.81 8.31 -19.75
N PRO A 233 -29.76 8.13 -20.70
CA PRO A 233 -31.16 7.82 -20.38
C PRO A 233 -31.32 6.55 -19.52
N ASP A 234 -32.41 6.44 -18.76
CA ASP A 234 -32.64 5.28 -17.88
C ASP A 234 -32.79 3.94 -18.64
N ASP A 235 -33.21 3.98 -19.91
CA ASP A 235 -33.33 2.82 -20.79
C ASP A 235 -32.01 2.48 -21.52
N HIS A 236 -30.98 3.31 -21.38
CA HIS A 236 -29.64 3.04 -21.91
C HIS A 236 -28.96 1.97 -21.06
N THR A 237 -29.05 0.72 -21.51
CA THR A 237 -28.58 -0.43 -20.74
C THR A 237 -27.29 -1.01 -21.29
N VAL A 238 -26.45 -1.48 -20.39
CA VAL A 238 -25.31 -2.33 -20.71
C VAL A 238 -25.55 -3.71 -20.13
N GLU A 239 -25.08 -4.75 -20.83
CA GLU A 239 -25.20 -6.11 -20.31
C GLU A 239 -24.34 -6.24 -19.05
N LEU A 240 -24.97 -6.48 -17.90
CA LEU A 240 -24.29 -6.58 -16.61
C LEU A 240 -23.50 -7.89 -16.50
N THR A 241 -22.48 -7.85 -15.65
CA THR A 241 -21.74 -9.05 -15.25
C THR A 241 -22.39 -9.68 -14.02
N ASP A 242 -22.17 -10.98 -13.81
CA ASP A 242 -22.69 -11.68 -12.64
C ASP A 242 -22.05 -11.10 -11.37
N VAL A 243 -22.88 -10.78 -10.38
CA VAL A 243 -22.45 -10.18 -9.11
C VAL A 243 -21.65 -11.15 -8.25
N GLU A 244 -21.72 -12.46 -8.53
CA GLU A 244 -20.92 -13.49 -7.89
C GLU A 244 -19.69 -13.92 -8.71
N ASP A 245 -19.37 -13.25 -9.82
CA ASP A 245 -18.19 -13.54 -10.64
C ASP A 245 -16.88 -13.20 -9.89
N ASP A 246 -16.30 -14.22 -9.27
CA ASP A 246 -15.08 -14.12 -8.46
C ASP A 246 -13.80 -14.44 -9.23
N ARG A 247 -13.89 -14.76 -10.53
CA ARG A 247 -12.75 -15.20 -11.38
C ARG A 247 -11.58 -14.23 -11.35
N TYR A 248 -11.89 -12.95 -11.13
CA TYR A 248 -10.93 -11.88 -11.19
C TYR A 248 -10.47 -11.37 -9.82
N LEU A 249 -11.16 -11.72 -8.73
CA LEU A 249 -10.81 -11.28 -7.39
C LEU A 249 -9.59 -12.05 -6.85
N GLN A 250 -8.71 -11.38 -6.11
CA GLN A 250 -7.59 -12.03 -5.44
C GLN A 250 -8.10 -13.05 -4.41
N ARG A 251 -7.43 -14.20 -4.31
CA ARG A 251 -7.86 -15.31 -3.45
C ARG A 251 -8.00 -14.90 -1.99
N GLU A 252 -7.08 -14.06 -1.50
CA GLU A 252 -7.02 -13.57 -0.14
C GLU A 252 -8.23 -12.67 0.20
N MET A 253 -8.84 -12.06 -0.81
CA MET A 253 -10.01 -11.17 -0.69
C MET A 253 -11.35 -11.90 -0.75
N LEU A 254 -11.38 -13.18 -1.17
CA LEU A 254 -12.63 -13.94 -1.31
C LEU A 254 -13.40 -14.06 0.01
N ALA A 255 -12.69 -14.29 1.12
CA ALA A 255 -13.31 -14.38 2.44
C ALA A 255 -13.93 -13.04 2.88
N PHE A 256 -13.31 -11.92 2.53
CA PHE A 256 -13.86 -10.59 2.78
C PHE A 256 -15.12 -10.35 1.95
N ALA A 257 -15.10 -10.65 0.64
CA ALA A 257 -16.28 -10.52 -0.21
C ALA A 257 -17.43 -11.43 0.26
N GLY A 258 -17.12 -12.65 0.70
CA GLY A 258 -18.08 -13.60 1.26
C GLY A 258 -18.83 -13.11 2.50
N ARG A 259 -18.32 -12.08 3.20
CA ARG A 259 -18.99 -11.43 4.32
C ARG A 259 -20.32 -10.76 3.93
N HIS A 260 -20.48 -10.43 2.64
CA HIS A 260 -21.69 -9.81 2.07
C HIS A 260 -22.83 -10.81 1.83
N ARG A 261 -22.59 -12.11 1.99
CA ARG A 261 -23.62 -13.14 1.78
C ARG A 261 -24.79 -12.93 2.73
N VAL A 262 -25.99 -12.87 2.16
CA VAL A 262 -27.23 -12.56 2.86
C VAL A 262 -27.64 -13.72 3.78
N GLU A 263 -27.24 -14.94 3.44
CA GLU A 263 -27.58 -16.16 4.17
C GLU A 263 -26.79 -16.33 5.48
N LEU A 264 -25.70 -15.59 5.66
CA LEU A 264 -24.91 -15.66 6.89
C LEU A 264 -25.69 -15.07 8.06
N SER A 265 -25.74 -15.80 9.17
CA SER A 265 -26.15 -15.27 10.46
C SER A 265 -25.11 -14.31 11.03
N ASP A 266 -25.50 -13.46 11.98
CA ASP A 266 -24.58 -12.53 12.64
C ASP A 266 -23.45 -13.27 13.37
N THR A 267 -23.75 -14.42 14.00
CA THR A 267 -22.74 -15.25 14.66
C THR A 267 -21.72 -15.83 13.66
N GLU A 268 -22.15 -16.21 12.46
CA GLU A 268 -21.23 -16.68 11.41
C GLU A 268 -20.35 -15.53 10.89
N ARG A 269 -20.90 -14.31 10.77
CA ARG A 269 -20.11 -13.11 10.42
C ARG A 269 -19.11 -12.76 11.50
N GLU A 270 -19.47 -12.79 12.78
CA GLU A 270 -18.55 -12.54 13.90
C GLU A 270 -17.41 -13.56 13.95
N ARG A 271 -17.70 -14.82 13.66
CA ARG A 271 -16.69 -15.87 13.54
C ARG A 271 -15.73 -15.58 12.38
N LEU A 272 -16.28 -15.25 11.20
CA LEU A 272 -15.48 -14.86 10.04
C LEU A 272 -14.60 -13.66 10.36
N ASP A 273 -15.14 -12.64 11.03
CA ASP A 273 -14.38 -11.45 11.44
C ASP A 273 -13.21 -11.83 12.36
N SER A 274 -13.42 -12.74 13.31
CA SER A 274 -12.37 -13.23 14.20
C SER A 274 -11.27 -14.00 13.44
N GLU A 275 -11.66 -14.82 12.45
CA GLU A 275 -10.72 -15.55 11.59
C GLU A 275 -9.89 -14.59 10.72
N LEU A 276 -10.52 -13.55 10.15
CA LEU A 276 -9.85 -12.53 9.34
C LEU A 276 -8.90 -11.67 10.20
N GLN A 277 -9.32 -11.27 11.39
CA GLN A 277 -8.47 -10.53 12.34
C GLN A 277 -7.23 -11.34 12.73
N GLY A 278 -7.40 -12.59 13.15
CA GLY A 278 -6.28 -13.44 13.56
C GLY A 278 -5.28 -13.74 12.44
N ARG A 279 -5.72 -13.66 11.18
CA ARG A 279 -4.88 -13.94 10.02
C ARG A 279 -4.15 -12.71 9.47
N TYR A 280 -4.82 -11.56 9.43
CA TYR A 280 -4.35 -10.39 8.66
C TYR A 280 -4.10 -9.16 9.52
N MET A 281 -4.54 -9.13 10.78
CA MET A 281 -4.26 -7.99 11.66
C MET A 281 -3.04 -8.23 12.54
N SER A 282 -2.20 -7.21 12.62
CA SER A 282 -1.05 -7.20 13.53
C SER A 282 -0.77 -5.79 14.03
N ARG A 283 -0.16 -5.68 15.22
CA ARG A 283 0.24 -4.38 15.76
C ARG A 283 1.57 -3.96 15.15
N LYS A 284 1.62 -2.80 14.50
CA LYS A 284 2.80 -2.24 13.83
C LYS A 284 2.92 -0.75 14.07
N ALA A 285 4.15 -0.22 14.01
CA ALA A 285 4.40 1.20 13.83
C ALA A 285 4.44 1.51 12.33
N ALA A 286 3.48 2.30 11.86
CA ALA A 286 3.43 2.82 10.50
C ALA A 286 4.23 4.12 10.40
N LEU A 287 5.12 4.18 9.42
CA LEU A 287 5.88 5.35 9.01
C LEU A 287 5.39 5.77 7.62
N MET A 288 4.97 7.03 7.49
CA MET A 288 4.59 7.66 6.22
C MET A 288 5.38 8.94 5.99
N PHE A 289 5.66 9.27 4.73
CA PHE A 289 6.36 10.49 4.33
C PHE A 289 6.02 10.84 2.88
N THR A 290 6.27 12.07 2.43
CA THR A 290 6.04 12.47 1.04
C THR A 290 7.26 13.12 0.40
N PHE A 291 7.34 13.05 -0.93
CA PHE A 291 8.41 13.65 -1.73
C PHE A 291 7.99 14.98 -2.33
N SER A 292 8.82 15.99 -2.12
CA SER A 292 8.80 17.25 -2.85
C SER A 292 10.06 17.42 -3.69
N TYR A 293 9.95 18.19 -4.77
CA TYR A 293 11.00 18.33 -5.79
C TYR A 293 11.37 19.79 -5.98
N ALA A 294 12.65 20.08 -6.10
CA ALA A 294 13.17 21.42 -6.34
C ALA A 294 14.08 21.45 -7.57
N GLY A 295 13.98 22.53 -8.35
CA GLY A 295 14.88 22.81 -9.47
C GLY A 295 14.54 22.12 -10.79
N THR A 296 13.41 21.43 -10.90
CA THR A 296 12.94 20.84 -12.16
C THR A 296 11.44 20.51 -12.11
N ASP A 297 10.77 20.63 -13.27
CA ASP A 297 9.41 20.13 -13.48
C ASP A 297 9.33 18.90 -14.39
N ASP A 298 10.47 18.42 -14.87
CA ASP A 298 10.54 17.23 -15.70
C ASP A 298 10.20 15.97 -14.89
N ALA A 299 9.13 15.29 -15.27
CA ALA A 299 8.60 14.11 -14.58
C ALA A 299 9.59 12.93 -14.59
N GLU A 300 10.38 12.75 -15.65
CA GLU A 300 11.39 11.70 -15.70
C GLU A 300 12.55 12.02 -14.74
N VAL A 301 12.97 13.27 -14.68
CA VAL A 301 14.00 13.70 -13.72
C VAL A 301 13.51 13.52 -12.27
N LYS A 302 12.25 13.89 -11.97
CA LYS A 302 11.61 13.65 -10.67
C LYS A 302 11.57 12.16 -10.33
N LEU A 303 11.20 11.30 -11.29
CA LEU A 303 11.19 9.85 -11.11
C LEU A 303 12.58 9.30 -10.76
N ALA A 304 13.62 9.73 -11.46
CA ALA A 304 14.99 9.32 -11.13
C ALA A 304 15.39 9.71 -9.70
N MET A 305 15.08 10.94 -9.30
CA MET A 305 15.38 11.44 -7.95
C MET A 305 14.64 10.65 -6.87
N LYS A 306 13.36 10.37 -7.09
CA LYS A 306 12.56 9.52 -6.19
C LYS A 306 13.27 8.20 -5.92
N TYR A 307 13.65 7.46 -6.96
CA TYR A 307 14.31 6.16 -6.79
C TYR A 307 15.71 6.27 -6.17
N ASP A 308 16.46 7.34 -6.45
CA ASP A 308 17.73 7.60 -5.80
C ASP A 308 17.57 7.87 -4.29
N CYS A 309 16.48 8.55 -3.88
CA CYS A 309 16.13 8.74 -2.48
C CYS A 309 15.70 7.41 -1.83
N LEU A 310 14.77 6.68 -2.46
CA LEU A 310 14.31 5.37 -1.98
C LEU A 310 15.47 4.39 -1.79
N ALA A 311 16.47 4.40 -2.68
CA ALA A 311 17.69 3.60 -2.55
C ALA A 311 18.43 3.82 -1.23
N ARG A 312 18.53 5.09 -0.82
CA ARG A 312 19.24 5.49 0.40
C ARG A 312 18.41 5.18 1.64
N MET A 313 17.12 5.52 1.57
CA MET A 313 16.17 5.34 2.67
C MET A 313 15.97 3.85 2.97
N SER A 314 15.77 3.02 1.95
CA SER A 314 15.59 1.57 2.11
C SER A 314 16.74 0.91 2.86
N LYS A 315 18.00 1.35 2.63
CA LYS A 315 19.15 0.85 3.38
C LYS A 315 19.07 1.19 4.87
N ILE A 316 18.68 2.42 5.20
CA ILE A 316 18.52 2.89 6.58
C ILE A 316 17.35 2.15 7.23
N PHE A 317 16.19 2.13 6.58
CA PHE A 317 15.01 1.48 7.15
C PHE A 317 15.21 -0.02 7.33
N SER A 318 15.87 -0.71 6.40
CA SER A 318 16.23 -2.12 6.56
C SER A 318 17.19 -2.36 7.73
N HIS A 319 18.11 -1.42 8.01
CA HIS A 319 19.01 -1.50 9.17
C HIS A 319 18.22 -1.53 10.49
N TYR A 320 17.10 -0.79 10.55
CA TYR A 320 16.17 -0.77 11.67
C TYR A 320 14.96 -1.70 11.45
N LYS A 321 15.13 -2.78 10.68
CA LYS A 321 14.09 -3.83 10.49
C LYS A 321 12.75 -3.30 9.93
N GLY A 322 12.77 -2.18 9.22
CA GLY A 322 11.61 -1.65 8.51
C GLY A 322 11.27 -2.49 7.27
N SER A 323 9.99 -2.80 7.11
CA SER A 323 9.42 -3.43 5.93
C SER A 323 8.77 -2.37 5.05
N ALA A 324 9.13 -2.33 3.77
CA ALA A 324 8.46 -1.47 2.79
C ALA A 324 7.15 -2.14 2.35
N GLU A 325 6.03 -1.46 2.55
CA GLU A 325 4.71 -1.93 2.07
C GLU A 325 4.28 -1.16 0.83
N GLU A 326 4.65 0.13 0.75
CA GLU A 326 4.60 0.94 -0.46
C GLU A 326 5.91 1.74 -0.59
N ASP A 327 6.06 2.56 -1.63
CA ASP A 327 7.25 3.40 -1.79
C ASP A 327 7.38 4.45 -0.68
N VAL A 328 6.27 4.90 -0.10
CA VAL A 328 6.22 5.89 0.98
C VAL A 328 5.67 5.35 2.32
N LEU A 329 5.27 4.08 2.39
CA LEU A 329 4.74 3.43 3.59
C LEU A 329 5.68 2.32 4.08
N TYR A 330 6.11 2.43 5.34
CA TYR A 330 6.91 1.42 6.01
C TYR A 330 6.28 0.95 7.32
N PHE A 331 6.39 -0.35 7.59
CA PHE A 331 6.01 -0.94 8.88
C PHE A 331 7.24 -1.37 9.68
N PHE A 332 7.16 -1.14 10.99
CA PHE A 332 8.13 -1.59 11.98
C PHE A 332 7.42 -2.36 13.10
N ASP A 333 8.04 -3.42 13.59
CA ASP A 333 7.58 -4.15 14.77
C ASP A 333 7.84 -3.38 16.08
N ASP A 334 8.94 -2.62 16.13
CA ASP A 334 9.32 -1.77 17.26
C ASP A 334 9.14 -0.28 16.89
N PRO A 335 8.30 0.50 17.60
CA PRO A 335 8.15 1.93 17.34
C PRO A 335 9.43 2.73 17.59
N VAL A 336 10.35 2.25 18.44
CA VAL A 336 11.64 2.89 18.70
C VAL A 336 12.54 2.79 17.47
N ASP A 337 12.56 1.63 16.82
CA ASP A 337 13.28 1.42 15.57
C ASP A 337 12.76 2.37 14.47
N ALA A 338 11.43 2.56 14.37
CA ALA A 338 10.84 3.52 13.44
C ALA A 338 11.32 4.97 13.68
N VAL A 339 11.38 5.41 14.95
CA VAL A 339 11.86 6.76 15.30
C VAL A 339 13.34 6.93 14.96
N LEU A 340 14.19 5.97 15.33
CA LEU A 340 15.63 6.02 15.06
C LEU A 340 15.91 6.02 13.56
N ALA A 341 15.25 5.13 12.81
CA ALA A 341 15.37 5.04 11.36
C ALA A 341 15.02 6.37 10.68
N THR A 342 13.97 7.02 11.15
CA THR A 342 13.49 8.30 10.63
C THR A 342 14.45 9.44 10.92
N VAL A 343 15.00 9.52 12.14
CA VAL A 343 15.99 10.54 12.51
C VAL A 343 17.28 10.37 11.70
N GLU A 344 17.78 9.15 11.56
CA GLU A 344 18.96 8.87 10.73
C GLU A 344 18.71 9.20 9.25
N CYS A 345 17.52 8.83 8.74
CA CYS A 345 17.10 9.16 7.40
C CYS A 345 17.08 10.67 7.17
N ARG A 346 16.44 11.43 8.06
CA ARG A 346 16.40 12.91 8.01
C ARG A 346 17.81 13.50 7.89
N ARG A 347 18.75 13.06 8.73
CA ARG A 347 20.15 13.51 8.69
C ARG A 347 20.80 13.22 7.34
N CYS A 348 20.70 11.98 6.86
CA CYS A 348 21.27 11.56 5.58
C CYS A 348 20.71 12.37 4.41
N MET A 349 19.39 12.58 4.39
CA MET A 349 18.71 13.32 3.34
C MET A 349 19.09 14.82 3.36
N ARG A 350 19.25 15.43 4.54
CA ARG A 350 19.74 16.80 4.70
C ARG A 350 21.15 16.99 4.15
N GLU A 351 22.06 16.07 4.43
CA GLU A 351 23.45 16.11 3.92
C GLU A 351 23.47 16.04 2.39
N VAL A 352 22.67 15.14 1.81
CA VAL A 352 22.54 15.01 0.35
C VAL A 352 21.94 16.29 -0.25
N ARG A 353 20.87 16.81 0.34
CA ARG A 353 20.21 18.06 -0.09
C ARG A 353 21.20 19.23 -0.08
N ALA A 354 21.95 19.42 1.00
CA ALA A 354 22.93 20.50 1.13
C ALA A 354 24.02 20.42 0.05
N SER A 355 24.53 19.20 -0.22
CA SER A 355 25.50 18.98 -1.29
C SER A 355 24.93 19.34 -2.66
N LEU A 356 23.75 18.82 -3.02
CA LEU A 356 23.14 19.06 -4.34
C LEU A 356 22.75 20.54 -4.53
N ALA A 357 22.23 21.18 -3.48
CA ALA A 357 21.88 22.60 -3.51
C ALA A 357 23.11 23.49 -3.72
N SER A 358 24.25 23.17 -3.11
CA SER A 358 25.51 23.90 -3.30
C SER A 358 26.01 23.84 -4.76
N GLU A 359 25.71 22.73 -5.45
CA GLU A 359 26.02 22.51 -6.87
C GLU A 359 24.93 23.01 -7.82
N ARG A 360 23.86 23.64 -7.30
CA ARG A 360 22.65 24.07 -8.05
C ARG A 360 22.02 22.93 -8.86
N GLN A 361 22.13 21.71 -8.37
CA GLN A 361 21.48 20.56 -8.98
C GLN A 361 20.05 20.45 -8.47
N PRO A 362 19.11 19.98 -9.31
CA PRO A 362 17.78 19.63 -8.85
C PRO A 362 17.85 18.47 -7.85
N TYR A 363 16.91 18.43 -6.91
CA TYR A 363 16.88 17.42 -5.86
C TYR A 363 15.44 17.11 -5.42
N ALA A 364 15.23 15.86 -5.00
CA ALA A 364 14.06 15.49 -4.22
C ALA A 364 14.37 15.65 -2.74
N HIS A 365 13.32 15.89 -1.96
CA HIS A 365 13.40 15.97 -0.52
C HIS A 365 12.12 15.49 0.14
N ILE A 366 12.22 15.24 1.45
CA ILE A 366 11.09 14.83 2.27
C ILE A 366 10.52 16.07 2.95
N ASP A 367 9.20 16.27 2.86
CA ASP A 367 8.53 17.38 3.53
C ASP A 367 8.39 17.11 5.03
N GLY A 368 8.07 15.88 5.39
CA GLY A 368 7.85 15.45 6.76
C GLY A 368 7.74 13.94 6.91
N PHE A 369 7.82 13.48 8.15
CA PHE A 369 7.66 12.10 8.54
C PHE A 369 6.63 11.97 9.65
N GLY A 370 5.71 11.02 9.50
CA GLY A 370 4.66 10.72 10.46
C GLY A 370 4.77 9.29 10.98
N ILE A 371 4.72 9.09 12.29
CA ILE A 371 4.77 7.74 12.90
C ILE A 371 3.60 7.50 13.86
N HIS A 372 2.84 6.44 13.62
CA HIS A 372 1.77 5.98 14.49
C HIS A 372 1.85 4.48 14.74
N ILE A 373 1.68 4.02 15.98
CA ILE A 373 1.61 2.59 16.33
C ILE A 373 0.19 2.14 16.62
N GLY A 374 -0.21 1.00 16.09
CA GLY A 374 -1.50 0.38 16.40
C GLY A 374 -1.75 -0.85 15.56
N ASP A 375 -3.00 -1.31 15.51
CA ASP A 375 -3.35 -2.50 14.73
C ASP A 375 -3.58 -2.13 13.26
N VAL A 376 -2.88 -2.83 12.37
CA VAL A 376 -2.98 -2.69 10.92
C VAL A 376 -3.50 -3.98 10.31
N LEU A 377 -4.37 -3.85 9.31
CA LEU A 377 -4.79 -4.91 8.41
C LEU A 377 -3.81 -4.96 7.24
N CYS A 378 -3.06 -6.04 7.12
CA CYS A 378 -2.15 -6.27 6.00
C CYS A 378 -2.52 -7.59 5.30
N ILE A 379 -2.83 -7.51 4.01
CA ILE A 379 -3.11 -8.67 3.17
C ILE A 379 -2.03 -8.77 2.10
N SER A 380 -1.06 -9.65 2.32
CA SER A 380 0.08 -9.83 1.43
C SER A 380 -0.36 -10.15 -0.01
N GLY A 381 0.32 -9.55 -0.98
CA GLY A 381 -0.02 -9.69 -2.41
C GLY A 381 -1.19 -8.82 -2.87
N THR A 382 -1.67 -7.94 -2.00
CA THR A 382 -2.63 -6.89 -2.33
C THR A 382 -2.08 -5.53 -1.92
N ASP A 383 -2.80 -4.47 -2.23
CA ASP A 383 -2.60 -3.09 -1.76
C ASP A 383 -3.36 -2.79 -0.46
N VAL A 384 -3.82 -3.84 0.26
CA VAL A 384 -4.53 -3.70 1.52
C VAL A 384 -3.53 -3.67 2.67
N HIS A 385 -3.10 -2.46 3.01
CA HIS A 385 -2.25 -2.14 4.16
C HIS A 385 -2.90 -0.99 4.94
N TRP A 386 -4.01 -1.28 5.65
CA TRP A 386 -4.90 -0.24 6.16
C TRP A 386 -5.04 -0.28 7.67
N GLY A 387 -5.48 0.84 8.24
CA GLY A 387 -5.79 0.95 9.65
C GLY A 387 -5.61 2.38 10.14
N ASP A 388 -6.00 2.62 11.39
CA ASP A 388 -5.74 3.90 12.04
C ASP A 388 -4.25 4.28 12.03
N PRO A 389 -3.28 3.35 12.18
CA PRO A 389 -1.87 3.70 12.09
C PRO A 389 -1.45 4.31 10.75
N VAL A 390 -1.94 3.77 9.63
CA VAL A 390 -1.59 4.27 8.29
C VAL A 390 -2.20 5.64 8.07
N ASN A 391 -3.50 5.81 8.38
CA ASN A 391 -4.20 7.09 8.25
C ASN A 391 -3.60 8.19 9.13
N SER A 392 -3.25 7.84 10.38
CA SER A 392 -2.64 8.78 11.32
C SER A 392 -1.22 9.12 10.90
N ALA A 393 -0.40 8.14 10.48
CA ALA A 393 0.95 8.40 9.98
C ALA A 393 0.93 9.31 8.74
N SER A 394 0.04 9.06 7.77
CA SER A 394 -0.14 9.92 6.58
C SER A 394 -0.47 11.36 6.98
N LYS A 395 -1.48 11.59 7.83
CA LYS A 395 -1.80 12.95 8.31
C LYS A 395 -0.62 13.62 9.00
N LEU A 396 0.05 12.91 9.91
CA LEU A 396 1.18 13.46 10.64
C LEU A 396 2.35 13.82 9.71
N GLY A 397 2.64 12.98 8.71
CA GLY A 397 3.84 13.12 7.87
C GLY A 397 3.66 13.91 6.59
N GLU A 398 2.49 13.83 5.96
CA GLU A 398 2.22 14.40 4.64
C GLU A 398 1.40 15.70 4.72
N GLU A 399 0.55 15.85 5.74
CA GLU A 399 -0.32 17.03 5.90
C GLU A 399 0.17 18.00 6.99
N ILE A 400 0.68 17.49 8.12
CA ILE A 400 1.11 18.33 9.25
C ILE A 400 2.58 18.71 9.15
N ALA A 401 3.43 17.70 9.03
CA ALA A 401 4.87 17.90 9.09
C ALA A 401 5.34 18.73 7.89
N SER A 402 6.21 19.68 8.18
CA SER A 402 6.90 20.49 7.17
C SER A 402 8.39 20.54 7.50
N ASP A 403 9.23 21.05 6.61
CA ASP A 403 10.66 21.27 6.88
C ASP A 403 11.42 20.04 7.44
N GLU A 404 11.09 18.85 6.92
CA GLU A 404 11.64 17.54 7.31
C GLU A 404 11.36 17.20 8.79
N GLU A 405 10.27 17.72 9.34
CA GLU A 405 9.82 17.42 10.69
C GLU A 405 9.54 15.92 10.87
N VAL A 406 9.82 15.44 12.08
CA VAL A 406 9.44 14.09 12.49
C VAL A 406 8.38 14.23 13.56
N ILE A 407 7.16 13.82 13.24
CA ILE A 407 6.00 13.93 14.12
C ILE A 407 5.50 12.53 14.45
N ILE A 408 5.33 12.27 15.74
CA ILE A 408 4.81 11.00 16.25
C ILE A 408 3.52 11.22 17.02
N SER A 409 2.61 10.25 16.97
CA SER A 409 1.40 10.30 17.78
C SER A 409 1.71 10.19 19.29
N GLU A 410 0.78 10.63 20.14
CA GLU A 410 0.87 10.39 21.59
C GLU A 410 1.02 8.90 21.94
N LEU A 411 0.35 8.00 21.21
CA LEU A 411 0.44 6.56 21.45
C LEU A 411 1.84 6.03 21.13
N THR A 412 2.44 6.51 20.04
CA THR A 412 3.84 6.21 19.68
C THR A 412 4.79 6.76 20.75
N PHE A 413 4.60 8.01 21.17
CA PHE A 413 5.43 8.62 22.23
C PHE A 413 5.37 7.78 23.51
N LYS A 414 4.18 7.40 23.98
CA LYS A 414 4.02 6.54 25.17
C LYS A 414 4.71 5.18 25.04
N ALA A 415 4.72 4.60 23.85
CA ALA A 415 5.39 3.33 23.58
C ALA A 415 6.92 3.45 23.58
N CYS A 416 7.44 4.64 23.21
CA CYS A 416 8.87 4.92 23.13
C CYS A 416 9.45 5.56 24.41
N ASN A 417 8.63 6.23 25.21
CA ASN A 417 9.09 7.08 26.30
C ASN A 417 9.82 6.28 27.38
N GLY A 418 11.04 6.71 27.70
CA GLY A 418 11.92 6.03 28.66
C GLY A 418 12.81 4.94 28.04
N ASP A 419 12.71 4.65 26.74
CA ASP A 419 13.65 3.76 26.07
C ASP A 419 15.07 4.38 26.03
N PRO A 420 16.10 3.72 26.58
CA PRO A 420 17.46 4.25 26.63
C PRO A 420 18.07 4.59 25.26
N ARG A 421 17.58 3.97 24.17
CA ARG A 421 18.04 4.23 22.81
C ARG A 421 17.67 5.64 22.32
N LEU A 422 16.63 6.24 22.90
CA LEU A 422 16.11 7.55 22.52
C LEU A 422 16.54 8.68 23.48
N ARG A 423 17.47 8.41 24.40
CA ARG A 423 17.88 9.37 25.45
C ARG A 423 18.42 10.71 24.95
N ASP A 424 18.95 10.73 23.72
CA ASP A 424 19.55 11.91 23.09
C ASP A 424 18.52 12.68 22.24
N LEU A 425 17.26 12.23 22.21
CA LEU A 425 16.16 12.89 21.51
C LEU A 425 15.27 13.67 22.48
N ASP A 426 14.79 14.82 22.04
CA ASP A 426 13.85 15.67 22.77
C ASP A 426 12.47 15.60 22.09
N PHE A 427 11.44 15.32 22.87
CA PHE A 427 10.06 15.17 22.41
C PHE A 427 9.22 16.34 22.91
N ARG A 428 8.78 17.20 22.00
CA ARG A 428 7.95 18.36 22.36
C ARG A 428 6.53 18.13 21.91
N GLN A 429 5.61 18.21 22.85
CA GLN A 429 4.19 18.09 22.55
C GLN A 429 3.75 19.26 21.65
N ILE A 430 2.97 18.92 20.63
CA ILE A 430 2.33 19.87 19.73
C ILE A 430 0.83 19.59 19.71
N HIS A 431 0.07 20.66 19.49
CA HIS A 431 -1.38 20.58 19.28
C HIS A 431 -1.66 20.91 17.83
N VAL A 432 -2.29 19.97 17.14
CA VAL A 432 -2.58 20.11 15.72
C VAL A 432 -4.04 19.79 15.47
N SER A 433 -4.66 20.50 14.53
CA SER A 433 -6.05 20.26 14.12
C SER A 433 -6.11 20.06 12.62
N ILE A 434 -6.52 18.87 12.18
CA ILE A 434 -6.78 18.55 10.77
C ILE A 434 -8.22 18.10 10.63
N SER A 435 -8.93 18.67 9.66
CA SER A 435 -10.33 18.32 9.34
C SER A 435 -11.25 18.29 10.58
N GLY A 436 -11.02 19.22 11.52
CA GLY A 436 -11.78 19.34 12.77
C GLY A 436 -11.42 18.34 13.87
N VAL A 437 -10.42 17.48 13.68
CA VAL A 437 -9.93 16.51 14.69
C VAL A 437 -8.68 17.06 15.36
N GLN A 438 -8.68 17.13 16.69
CA GLN A 438 -7.51 17.47 17.50
C GLN A 438 -6.57 16.27 17.60
N PHE A 439 -5.33 16.44 17.19
CA PHE A 439 -4.26 15.46 17.33
C PHE A 439 -3.32 15.88 18.46
N HIS A 440 -3.18 15.01 19.47
CA HIS A 440 -2.08 15.08 20.42
C HIS A 440 -0.88 14.36 19.81
N ALA A 441 0.15 15.13 19.47
CA ALA A 441 1.34 14.62 18.81
C ALA A 441 2.60 15.21 19.45
N TYR A 442 3.75 14.65 19.10
CA TYR A 442 5.06 15.08 19.58
C TYR A 442 5.98 15.27 18.37
N LYS A 443 6.64 16.42 18.32
CA LYS A 443 7.74 16.67 17.39
C LYS A 443 9.04 16.16 17.99
N VAL A 444 9.81 15.44 17.19
CA VAL A 444 11.07 14.81 17.60
C VAL A 444 12.27 15.65 17.17
N PHE A 445 13.05 16.10 18.16
CA PHE A 445 14.27 16.88 17.99
C PHE A 445 15.50 16.06 18.39
N GLY A 446 16.65 16.43 17.85
CA GLY A 446 17.93 15.75 18.10
C GLY A 446 18.36 14.85 16.93
N GLU A 447 19.53 14.27 17.08
CA GLU A 447 20.14 13.34 16.12
C GLU A 447 20.40 12.01 16.84
N ALA A 448 20.14 10.89 16.17
CA ALA A 448 20.45 9.58 16.72
C ALA A 448 21.97 9.36 16.68
N HIS A 449 22.56 8.81 17.75
CA HIS A 449 23.97 8.46 17.76
C HIS A 449 24.19 7.21 16.90
N PRO A 450 25.15 7.19 15.94
CA PRO A 450 25.34 6.09 14.97
C PRO A 450 25.75 4.74 15.58
N ASP A 451 25.93 4.66 16.90
CA ASP A 451 26.45 3.48 17.62
C ASP A 451 25.47 2.94 18.69
N VAL A 452 24.22 3.41 18.71
CA VAL A 452 23.20 2.81 19.58
C VAL A 452 22.74 1.50 18.97
N ARG A 453 23.59 0.46 19.09
CA ARG A 453 23.14 -0.92 18.86
C ARG A 453 22.10 -1.26 19.92
N PRO A 454 21.04 -2.03 19.58
CA PRO A 454 20.36 -2.78 20.61
C PRO A 454 21.41 -3.66 21.32
N PRO A 455 21.38 -3.81 22.65
CA PRO A 455 22.41 -4.56 23.37
C PRO A 455 22.55 -5.96 22.77
N GLU A 456 23.79 -6.45 22.60
CA GLU A 456 24.14 -7.73 21.94
C GLU A 456 23.51 -9.00 22.56
N GLY A 457 22.57 -8.87 23.49
CA GLY A 457 21.70 -9.95 23.99
C GLY A 457 20.28 -9.97 23.39
N SER A 458 19.79 -8.91 22.73
CA SER A 458 18.39 -8.81 22.30
C SER A 458 18.07 -9.58 21.02
N ASP A 459 19.06 -9.85 20.16
CA ASP A 459 18.84 -10.50 18.86
C ASP A 459 18.52 -11.99 19.02
N LEU A 460 19.12 -12.65 20.01
CA LEU A 460 18.83 -14.05 20.32
C LEU A 460 17.50 -14.22 21.06
N ASP A 461 17.13 -13.28 21.94
CA ASP A 461 15.84 -13.31 22.63
C ASP A 461 14.69 -12.92 21.69
N SER A 462 14.92 -11.99 20.76
CA SER A 462 13.99 -11.69 19.66
C SER A 462 13.86 -12.87 18.69
N LEU A 463 14.97 -13.46 18.23
CA LEU A 463 14.97 -14.65 17.38
C LEU A 463 14.29 -15.84 18.08
N ARG A 464 14.49 -16.00 19.39
CA ARG A 464 13.80 -16.99 20.22
C ARG A 464 12.30 -16.79 20.16
N LEU A 465 11.83 -15.56 20.43
CA LEU A 465 10.41 -15.22 20.39
C LEU A 465 9.85 -15.44 18.98
N THR A 466 10.54 -15.00 17.93
CA THR A 466 10.14 -15.21 16.54
C THR A 466 10.03 -16.69 16.20
N ILE A 467 11.04 -17.52 16.50
CA ILE A 467 11.03 -18.96 16.21
C ILE A 467 9.87 -19.64 16.95
N LEU A 468 9.69 -19.34 18.24
CA LEU A 468 8.60 -19.92 19.05
C LEU A 468 7.22 -19.45 18.57
N GLU A 469 7.10 -18.21 18.11
CA GLU A 469 5.87 -17.65 17.55
C GLU A 469 5.56 -18.20 16.14
N THR A 470 6.58 -18.42 15.30
CA THR A 470 6.44 -19.11 14.02
C THR A 470 5.95 -20.53 14.22
N PHE A 471 6.52 -21.29 15.16
CA PHE A 471 6.01 -22.62 15.51
C PHE A 471 4.55 -22.56 15.97
N ARG A 472 4.20 -21.55 16.78
CA ARG A 472 2.82 -21.34 17.23
C ARG A 472 1.87 -21.07 16.07
N LYS A 473 2.25 -20.20 15.13
CA LYS A 473 1.48 -19.88 13.92
C LYS A 473 1.36 -21.08 12.98
N SER A 474 2.33 -21.99 12.99
CA SER A 474 2.29 -23.28 12.27
C SER A 474 1.55 -24.39 13.02
N GLY A 475 0.94 -24.13 14.18
CA GLY A 475 0.16 -25.10 14.96
C GLY A 475 0.98 -26.02 15.89
N LEU A 476 2.28 -25.79 16.04
CA LEU A 476 3.17 -26.52 16.95
C LEU A 476 3.23 -25.76 18.29
N VAL A 477 2.50 -26.19 19.33
CA VAL A 477 2.46 -25.47 20.63
C VAL A 477 2.67 -26.36 21.85
N LYS A 478 3.34 -25.74 22.85
CA LYS A 478 3.60 -26.04 24.27
C LYS A 478 4.26 -27.38 24.62
N ASP A 479 3.71 -28.48 24.12
CA ASP A 479 4.16 -29.84 24.43
C ASP A 479 4.67 -30.55 23.17
N ALA A 480 4.99 -29.77 22.12
CA ALA A 480 5.57 -30.29 20.89
C ALA A 480 6.90 -30.99 21.22
N VAL A 481 6.91 -32.30 21.00
CA VAL A 481 8.06 -33.17 21.21
C VAL A 481 8.56 -33.73 19.90
N ILE A 482 9.86 -33.94 19.82
CA ILE A 482 10.51 -34.66 18.73
C ILE A 482 11.14 -35.93 19.26
N GLU A 483 10.95 -37.05 18.55
CA GLU A 483 11.64 -38.29 18.90
C GLU A 483 13.16 -38.12 18.83
N ARG A 484 13.85 -38.60 19.86
CA ARG A 484 15.32 -38.54 20.01
C ARG A 484 16.05 -39.00 18.75
N ARG A 485 15.57 -40.10 18.14
CA ARG A 485 16.16 -40.71 16.94
C ARG A 485 15.96 -39.87 15.67
N VAL A 486 14.90 -39.05 15.62
CA VAL A 486 14.62 -38.16 14.49
C VAL A 486 15.51 -36.92 14.60
N LEU A 487 15.57 -36.31 15.78
CA LEU A 487 16.45 -35.16 16.02
C LEU A 487 17.93 -35.51 15.80
N HIS A 488 18.38 -36.68 16.29
CA HIS A 488 19.75 -37.14 16.07
C HIS A 488 20.09 -37.30 14.58
N ARG A 489 19.18 -37.88 13.79
CA ARG A 489 19.35 -38.03 12.34
C ARG A 489 19.37 -36.68 11.63
N LEU A 490 18.54 -35.73 12.06
CA LEU A 490 18.52 -34.37 11.52
C LEU A 490 19.86 -33.66 11.77
N LEU A 491 20.36 -33.67 13.00
CA LEU A 491 21.63 -33.02 13.35
C LEU A 491 22.81 -33.64 12.61
N LYS A 492 22.85 -34.97 12.49
CA LYS A 492 23.87 -35.69 11.71
C LYS A 492 23.79 -35.44 10.20
N ALA A 493 22.59 -35.14 9.69
CA ALA A 493 22.41 -34.75 8.28
C ALA A 493 22.88 -33.31 8.03
N LEU A 494 22.75 -32.43 9.02
CA LEU A 494 23.20 -31.04 8.95
C LEU A 494 24.73 -30.92 9.14
N ASP A 495 25.31 -31.76 10.01
CA ASP A 495 26.76 -31.90 10.17
C ASP A 495 27.15 -33.38 10.24
N PRO A 496 27.81 -33.93 9.20
CA PRO A 496 28.27 -35.31 9.18
C PRO A 496 29.28 -35.69 10.28
N HIS A 497 29.94 -34.70 10.89
CA HIS A 497 30.89 -34.91 12.00
C HIS A 497 30.19 -34.97 13.36
N PHE A 498 28.89 -34.64 13.42
CA PHE A 498 28.10 -34.68 14.64
C PHE A 498 27.91 -36.13 15.11
N GLY A 499 28.53 -36.45 16.25
CA GLY A 499 28.64 -37.82 16.77
C GLY A 499 27.63 -38.14 17.87
N ASP A 500 27.54 -39.43 18.21
CA ASP A 500 26.66 -39.93 19.27
C ASP A 500 26.98 -39.28 20.63
N SER A 501 28.26 -38.98 20.90
CA SER A 501 28.71 -38.29 22.12
C SER A 501 28.22 -36.85 22.21
N ASP A 502 28.18 -36.13 21.09
CA ASP A 502 27.71 -34.74 21.05
C ASP A 502 26.21 -34.70 21.30
N PHE A 503 25.47 -35.63 20.69
CA PHE A 503 24.04 -35.76 20.90
C PHE A 503 23.66 -36.09 22.35
N GLU A 504 24.40 -36.99 23.00
CA GLU A 504 24.18 -37.31 24.41
C GLU A 504 24.49 -36.12 25.32
N ALA A 505 25.47 -35.28 24.97
CA ALA A 505 25.77 -34.04 25.71
C ALA A 505 24.64 -33.01 25.64
N ILE A 506 24.00 -32.86 24.47
CA ILE A 506 22.80 -32.00 24.30
C ILE A 506 21.68 -32.50 25.19
N VAL A 507 21.36 -33.79 25.11
CA VAL A 507 20.23 -34.35 25.85
C VAL A 507 20.48 -34.29 27.36
N GLY A 508 21.73 -34.47 27.80
CA GLY A 508 22.12 -34.27 29.20
C GLY A 508 21.82 -32.85 29.71
N HIS A 509 22.00 -31.82 28.87
CA HIS A 509 21.71 -30.43 29.21
C HIS A 509 20.21 -30.11 29.26
N LEU A 510 19.40 -30.78 28.44
CA LEU A 510 17.95 -30.58 28.37
C LEU A 510 17.19 -31.16 29.58
N GLY A 511 17.89 -31.81 30.51
CA GLY A 511 17.31 -32.45 31.70
C GLY A 511 16.70 -33.82 31.37
N ARG A 512 16.56 -34.68 32.39
CA ARG A 512 16.03 -36.05 32.24
C ARG A 512 14.55 -36.03 31.78
N ALA A 513 14.30 -35.87 30.48
CA ALA A 513 13.11 -36.43 29.88
C ALA A 513 13.23 -37.95 29.99
N SER A 514 12.48 -38.57 30.89
CA SER A 514 12.49 -40.02 31.13
C SER A 514 11.85 -40.84 29.98
N GLY A 515 11.92 -40.34 28.73
CA GLY A 515 11.27 -40.92 27.57
C GLY A 515 12.05 -40.71 26.27
N SER A 516 11.57 -41.30 25.17
CA SER A 516 12.18 -41.27 23.83
C SER A 516 12.04 -39.93 23.09
N GLU A 517 11.65 -38.86 23.79
CA GLU A 517 11.13 -37.62 23.23
C GLU A 517 11.80 -36.39 23.86
N ILE A 518 11.97 -35.33 23.07
CA ILE A 518 12.63 -34.07 23.46
C ILE A 518 11.65 -32.91 23.22
N SER A 519 11.48 -32.04 24.21
CA SER A 519 10.71 -30.79 24.07
C SER A 519 11.37 -29.87 23.04
N LEU A 520 10.64 -29.51 21.99
CA LEU A 520 11.11 -28.63 20.93
C LEU A 520 11.43 -27.21 21.46
N PRO A 521 10.60 -26.60 22.33
CA PRO A 521 10.98 -25.34 23.00
C PRO A 521 12.30 -25.44 23.79
N ALA A 522 12.50 -26.51 24.55
CA ALA A 522 13.73 -26.69 25.33
C ALA A 522 14.96 -26.85 24.42
N PHE A 523 14.81 -27.56 23.30
CA PHE A 523 15.87 -27.70 22.30
C PHE A 523 16.23 -26.35 21.65
N VAL A 524 15.24 -25.53 21.29
CA VAL A 524 15.48 -24.17 20.77
C VAL A 524 16.22 -23.31 21.80
N ASP A 525 15.80 -23.37 23.06
CA ASP A 525 16.45 -22.63 24.15
C ASP A 525 17.92 -23.04 24.30
N TRP A 526 18.21 -24.35 24.27
CA TRP A 526 19.58 -24.85 24.29
C TRP A 526 20.39 -24.40 23.07
N ALA A 527 19.83 -24.50 21.86
CA ALA A 527 20.55 -24.16 20.62
C ALA A 527 20.94 -22.67 20.57
N LEU A 528 20.08 -21.80 21.08
CA LEU A 528 20.35 -20.36 21.17
C LEU A 528 21.36 -20.05 22.27
N GLU A 529 21.31 -20.74 23.40
CA GLU A 529 22.29 -20.60 24.49
C GLU A 529 23.68 -21.13 24.07
N ALA A 530 23.73 -22.24 23.33
CA ALA A 530 24.96 -22.79 22.77
C ALA A 530 25.62 -21.83 21.76
N LYS A 531 24.83 -20.97 21.10
CA LYS A 531 25.34 -19.91 20.21
C LYS A 531 25.84 -18.67 20.97
N LYS A 532 25.42 -18.47 22.23
CA LYS A 532 25.94 -17.40 23.12
C LYS A 532 27.31 -17.75 23.70
N ARG A 533 27.64 -19.04 23.80
CA ARG A 533 28.92 -19.57 24.29
C ARG A 533 29.88 -19.76 23.12
#